data_AF-A0A0F9MMX5-F1
#
_entry.id   AF-A0A0F9MMX5-F1
#
_cell.length_a   1.000
_cell.length_b   1.000
_cell.length_c   1.000
_cell.angle_alpha   90.00
_cell.angle_beta   90.00
_cell.angle_gamma   90.00
#
_symmetry.space_group_name_H-M   'P 1'
#
loop_
_entity.id
_entity.type
_entity.pdbx_description
1 polymer ?
#
loop_
_entity_poly.entity_id
_entity_poly.type
_entity_poly.pdbx_seq_one_letter_code
_entity_poly.pdbx_strand_id
1 'polypeptide(L)'
;MGFYLCFFEFPIPEILLYCSEFAYSNKNVRLTLTSNWDFEVYGKIHSQMKILGNIEIRQLMRPFNFIGIFKDEDELILAPLSQDLNNLVCIRSMHYEFVVFYKSCLLPILQASSTSKLDS
;
A
#
# COMPACT_ATOMS: atom_id res chain seq x y z
N MET A 1 10.52 7.20 -12.08
CA MET A 1 10.16 6.01 -11.29
C MET A 1 9.55 6.54 -10.02
N GLY A 2 8.29 6.20 -9.76
CA GLY A 2 7.58 6.61 -8.55
C GLY A 2 6.87 5.37 -8.04
N PHE A 3 7.42 4.78 -7.00
CA PHE A 3 6.86 3.60 -6.36
C PHE A 3 5.98 4.07 -5.20
N TYR A 4 4.68 3.80 -5.27
CA TYR A 4 3.81 4.05 -4.13
C TYR A 4 3.41 2.75 -3.50
N LEU A 5 3.71 2.64 -2.21
CA LEU A 5 3.33 1.47 -1.44
C LEU A 5 2.34 1.86 -0.37
N CYS A 6 1.13 1.38 -0.50
CA CYS A 6 0.04 1.67 0.41
C CYS A 6 -0.40 0.40 1.13
N PHE A 7 -0.65 0.50 2.43
CA PHE A 7 -1.15 -0.62 3.25
C PHE A 7 -2.44 -0.26 3.95
N PHE A 8 -3.40 -1.19 3.89
CA PHE A 8 -4.71 -1.01 4.48
C PHE A 8 -5.19 -2.33 5.09
N GLU A 9 -5.89 -2.23 6.23
CA GLU A 9 -6.59 -3.38 6.81
C GLU A 9 -7.84 -3.73 6.00
N PHE A 10 -8.62 -2.73 5.59
CA PHE A 10 -9.86 -2.90 4.83
C PHE A 10 -9.81 -2.06 3.53
N PRO A 11 -10.52 -2.47 2.47
CA PRO A 11 -10.54 -1.72 1.24
C PRO A 11 -11.37 -0.45 1.41
N ILE A 12 -10.80 0.67 0.97
CA ILE A 12 -11.49 1.97 0.94
C ILE A 12 -11.73 2.27 -0.54
N PRO A 13 -12.99 2.13 -1.04
CA PRO A 13 -13.30 2.25 -2.47
C PRO A 13 -12.80 3.55 -3.11
N GLU A 14 -12.86 4.66 -2.37
CA GLU A 14 -12.42 5.98 -2.82
C GLU A 14 -10.91 6.02 -3.06
N ILE A 15 -10.13 5.41 -2.15
CA ILE A 15 -8.67 5.29 -2.31
C ILE A 15 -8.34 4.38 -3.49
N LEU A 16 -9.08 3.28 -3.63
CA LEU A 16 -8.89 2.33 -4.71
C LEU A 16 -9.18 2.93 -6.09
N LEU A 17 -10.26 3.71 -6.20
CA LEU A 17 -10.59 4.45 -7.40
C LEU A 17 -9.50 5.49 -7.71
N TYR A 18 -9.08 6.27 -6.71
CA TYR A 18 -8.00 7.24 -6.86
C TYR A 18 -6.69 6.59 -7.34
N CYS A 19 -6.30 5.45 -6.74
CA CYS A 19 -5.12 4.70 -7.18
C CYS A 19 -5.26 4.22 -8.63
N SER A 20 -6.45 3.77 -9.02
CA SER A 20 -6.74 3.31 -10.39
C SER A 20 -6.62 4.45 -11.40
N GLU A 21 -7.22 5.60 -11.11
CA GLU A 21 -7.13 6.81 -11.94
C GLU A 21 -5.69 7.32 -12.02
N PHE A 22 -4.99 7.37 -10.88
CA PHE A 22 -3.61 7.83 -10.82
C PHE A 22 -2.67 6.96 -11.65
N ALA A 23 -2.80 5.63 -11.57
CA ALA A 23 -2.00 4.69 -12.37
C ALA A 23 -2.33 4.78 -13.87
N TYR A 24 -3.59 5.01 -14.23
CA TYR A 24 -4.02 5.19 -15.61
C TYR A 24 -3.43 6.48 -16.22
N SER A 25 -3.48 7.59 -15.49
CA SER A 25 -2.93 8.88 -15.93
C SER A 25 -1.40 8.91 -15.92
N ASN A 26 -0.74 8.19 -15.01
CA ASN A 26 0.71 8.22 -14.85
C ASN A 26 1.36 6.89 -15.22
N LYS A 27 1.49 6.62 -16.52
CA LYS A 27 1.99 5.32 -17.03
C LYS A 27 3.40 4.91 -16.55
N ASN A 28 4.18 5.84 -16.00
CA ASN A 28 5.53 5.62 -15.50
C ASN A 28 5.59 5.33 -13.99
N VAL A 29 4.45 5.32 -13.31
CA VAL A 29 4.31 5.02 -11.89
C VAL A 29 3.97 3.56 -11.73
N ARG A 30 4.61 2.90 -10.74
CA ARG A 30 4.22 1.57 -10.29
C ARG A 30 3.58 1.73 -8.92
N LEU A 31 2.30 1.40 -8.83
CA LEU A 31 1.58 1.34 -7.56
C LEU A 31 1.67 -0.09 -7.02
N THR A 32 2.02 -0.22 -5.76
CA THR A 32 1.90 -1.49 -5.03
C THR A 32 0.95 -1.28 -3.86
N LEU A 33 -0.16 -2.01 -3.88
CA LEU A 33 -1.11 -2.05 -2.77
C LEU A 33 -0.85 -3.34 -2.00
N THR A 34 -0.63 -3.24 -0.70
CA THR A 34 -0.33 -4.41 0.12
C THR A 34 -1.35 -4.50 1.26
N SER A 35 -2.15 -5.54 1.28
CA SER A 35 -3.36 -5.60 2.13
C SER A 35 -3.67 -7.01 2.59
N ASN A 36 -4.46 -7.16 3.64
CA ASN A 36 -5.02 -8.45 4.08
C ASN A 36 -6.44 -8.69 3.49
N TRP A 37 -6.79 -8.06 2.37
CA TRP A 37 -8.16 -8.14 1.84
C TRP A 37 -8.54 -9.55 1.40
N ASP A 38 -9.81 -9.89 1.57
CA ASP A 38 -10.33 -11.16 1.09
C ASP A 38 -10.45 -11.15 -0.45
N PHE A 39 -9.60 -11.92 -1.14
CA PHE A 39 -9.65 -12.00 -2.60
C PHE A 39 -10.92 -12.63 -3.15
N GLU A 40 -11.64 -13.46 -2.40
CA GLU A 40 -12.91 -14.01 -2.86
C GLU A 40 -13.97 -12.91 -2.94
N VAL A 41 -13.95 -11.98 -1.99
CA VAL A 41 -14.84 -10.82 -1.95
C VAL A 41 -14.40 -9.73 -2.95
N TYR A 42 -13.10 -9.49 -3.08
CA TYR A 42 -12.56 -8.35 -3.84
C TYR A 42 -11.90 -8.73 -5.17
N GLY A 43 -12.02 -9.98 -5.61
CA GLY A 43 -11.39 -10.51 -6.82
C GLY A 43 -11.74 -9.74 -8.10
N LYS A 44 -12.95 -9.17 -8.18
CA LYS A 44 -13.37 -8.33 -9.31
C LYS A 44 -12.59 -7.01 -9.38
N ILE A 45 -12.42 -6.34 -8.24
CA ILE A 45 -11.64 -5.09 -8.14
C ILE A 45 -10.18 -5.37 -8.49
N HIS A 46 -9.63 -6.45 -7.94
CA HIS A 46 -8.28 -6.90 -8.25
C HIS A 46 -8.07 -7.16 -9.74
N SER A 47 -9.02 -7.84 -10.39
CA SER A 47 -8.96 -8.13 -11.83
C SER A 47 -9.01 -6.84 -12.67
N GLN A 48 -9.86 -5.88 -12.29
CA GLN A 48 -9.95 -4.58 -12.95
C GLN A 48 -8.65 -3.78 -12.82
N MET A 49 -8.03 -3.78 -11.64
CA MET A 49 -6.75 -3.09 -11.42
C MET A 49 -5.58 -3.74 -12.15
N LYS A 50 -5.55 -5.08 -12.26
CA LYS A 50 -4.53 -5.80 -13.05
C LYS A 50 -4.56 -5.41 -14.54
N ILE A 51 -5.73 -5.14 -15.11
CA ILE A 51 -5.88 -4.73 -16.52
C ILE A 51 -5.14 -3.40 -16.79
N LEU A 52 -5.01 -2.53 -15.78
CA LEU A 52 -4.30 -1.25 -15.90
C LEU A 52 -2.77 -1.41 -15.98
N GLY A 53 -2.23 -2.61 -15.72
CA GLY A 53 -0.82 -2.99 -15.93
C GLY A 53 0.19 -2.40 -14.95
N ASN A 54 -0.14 -1.28 -14.30
CA ASN A 54 0.76 -0.50 -13.46
C ASN A 54 0.46 -0.60 -11.95
N ILE A 55 -0.49 -1.46 -11.58
CA ILE A 55 -0.87 -1.72 -10.18
C ILE A 55 -0.53 -3.18 -9.85
N GLU A 56 0.27 -3.35 -8.82
CA GLU A 56 0.57 -4.63 -8.19
C GLU A 56 -0.19 -4.71 -6.87
N ILE A 57 -0.92 -5.79 -6.64
CA ILE A 57 -1.59 -6.03 -5.36
C ILE A 57 -0.87 -7.20 -4.68
N ARG A 58 -0.45 -7.01 -3.43
CA ARG A 58 0.21 -8.01 -2.60
C ARG A 58 -0.67 -8.36 -1.42
N GLN A 59 -0.73 -9.65 -1.12
CA GLN A 59 -1.48 -10.14 0.02
C GLN A 59 -0.61 -10.23 1.24
N LEU A 60 -1.08 -9.63 2.33
CA LEU A 60 -0.56 -9.86 3.66
C LEU A 60 -1.25 -11.08 4.27
N MET A 61 -0.47 -11.94 4.91
CA MET A 61 -0.94 -13.11 5.66
C MET A 61 -1.67 -12.71 6.95
N ARG A 62 -1.35 -11.54 7.50
CA ARG A 62 -1.96 -11.00 8.73
C ARG A 62 -2.21 -9.50 8.58
N PRO A 63 -3.25 -8.97 9.24
CA PRO A 63 -3.47 -7.53 9.32
C PRO A 63 -2.35 -6.86 10.14
N PHE A 64 -2.08 -5.59 9.83
CA PHE A 64 -1.23 -4.72 10.62
C PHE A 64 -2.06 -3.60 11.24
N ASN A 65 -1.70 -3.19 12.44
CA ASN A 65 -2.40 -2.13 13.18
C ASN A 65 -1.93 -0.71 12.77
N PHE A 66 -1.52 -0.53 11.52
CA PHE A 66 -1.11 0.76 10.98
C PHE A 66 -1.43 0.87 9.50
N ILE A 67 -1.61 2.11 9.05
CA ILE A 67 -1.72 2.50 7.65
C ILE A 67 -0.44 3.23 7.27
N GLY A 68 0.04 2.98 6.06
CA GLY A 68 1.26 3.60 5.57
C GLY A 68 1.21 3.90 4.09
N ILE A 69 1.89 4.98 3.71
CA ILE A 69 2.16 5.37 2.33
C ILE A 69 3.64 5.70 2.22
N PHE A 70 4.32 5.02 1.29
CA PHE A 70 5.63 5.42 0.81
C PHE A 70 5.48 6.00 -0.59
N LYS A 71 6.12 7.13 -0.87
CA LYS A 71 6.40 7.61 -2.21
C LYS A 71 7.91 7.52 -2.42
N ASP A 72 8.33 6.38 -2.94
CA ASP A 72 9.72 6.00 -3.15
C ASP A 72 10.64 6.32 -1.96
N GLU A 73 11.68 7.13 -2.14
CA GLU A 73 12.50 7.71 -1.07
C GLU A 73 12.14 9.17 -0.74
N ASP A 74 11.09 9.72 -1.36
CA ASP A 74 10.73 11.14 -1.25
C ASP A 74 9.84 11.42 -0.03
N GLU A 75 8.89 10.53 0.28
CA GLU A 75 7.90 10.79 1.31
C GLU A 75 7.43 9.51 2.00
N LEU A 76 7.24 9.63 3.31
CA LEU A 76 6.66 8.64 4.19
C LEU A 76 5.50 9.25 4.95
N ILE A 77 4.38 8.54 4.99
CA ILE A 77 3.25 8.79 5.88
C ILE A 77 2.95 7.48 6.60
N LEU A 78 2.92 7.49 7.93
CA LEU A 78 2.54 6.36 8.77
C LEU A 78 1.58 6.81 9.85
N ALA A 79 0.51 6.06 10.08
CA ALA A 79 -0.43 6.29 11.16
C ALA A 79 -0.89 4.96 11.77
N PRO A 80 -1.11 4.89 13.10
CA PRO A 80 -1.74 3.73 13.70
C PRO A 80 -3.17 3.60 13.20
N LEU A 81 -3.66 2.36 13.13
CA LEU A 81 -5.08 2.12 12.95
C LEU A 81 -5.77 2.26 14.30
N SER A 82 -6.55 3.33 14.47
CA SER A 82 -7.28 3.60 15.72
C SER A 82 -8.62 4.23 15.42
N GLN A 83 -9.64 3.82 16.18
CA GLN A 83 -10.96 4.49 16.22
C GLN A 83 -10.98 5.65 17.22
N ASP A 84 -10.04 5.68 18.16
CA ASP A 84 -9.85 6.79 19.08
C ASP A 84 -8.94 7.83 18.43
N LEU A 85 -9.50 9.02 18.17
CA LEU A 85 -8.80 10.17 17.61
C LEU A 85 -7.62 10.62 18.47
N ASN A 86 -7.67 10.40 19.79
CA ASN A 86 -6.57 10.77 20.68
C ASN A 86 -5.33 9.90 20.47
N ASN A 87 -5.50 8.68 19.93
CA ASN A 87 -4.41 7.77 19.61
C ASN A 87 -3.95 7.88 18.15
N LEU A 88 -4.58 8.74 17.34
CA LEU A 88 -4.23 8.95 15.95
C LEU A 88 -3.08 9.97 15.82
N VAL A 89 -1.86 9.50 16.05
CA VAL A 89 -0.63 10.27 15.75
C VAL A 89 -0.07 9.82 14.41
N CYS A 90 -0.04 10.75 13.45
CA CYS A 90 0.52 10.50 12.12
C CYS A 90 1.96 11.03 12.05
N ILE A 91 2.88 10.19 11.56
CA ILE A 91 4.24 10.58 11.22
C ILE A 91 4.28 10.83 9.71
N ARG A 92 4.61 12.07 9.33
CA ARG A 92 4.91 12.43 7.94
C ARG A 92 6.34 12.95 7.85
N SER A 93 7.12 12.41 6.92
CA SER A 93 8.48 12.88 6.66
C SER A 93 8.78 12.91 5.17
N MET A 94 9.50 13.94 4.75
CA MET A 94 10.09 14.07 3.42
C MET A 94 11.63 14.13 3.48
N HIS A 95 12.20 13.80 4.64
CA HIS A 95 13.65 13.76 4.81
C HIS A 95 14.19 12.45 4.26
N TYR A 96 14.93 12.51 3.15
CA TYR A 96 15.41 11.35 2.39
C TYR A 96 15.96 10.21 3.27
N GLU A 97 16.95 10.49 4.13
CA GLU A 97 17.59 9.46 4.96
C GLU A 97 16.60 8.78 5.93
N PHE A 98 15.61 9.53 6.41
CA PHE A 98 14.61 9.03 7.34
C PHE A 98 13.61 8.13 6.61
N VAL A 99 13.17 8.54 5.41
CA VAL A 99 12.30 7.74 4.54
C VAL A 99 13.00 6.43 4.14
N VAL A 100 14.26 6.51 3.71
CA VAL A 100 15.08 5.34 3.37
C VAL A 100 15.23 4.39 4.55
N PHE A 101 15.54 4.90 5.75
CA PHE A 101 15.66 4.09 6.96
C PHE A 101 14.36 3.33 7.25
N TYR A 102 13.22 4.03 7.33
CA TYR A 102 11.93 3.39 7.60
C TYR A 102 11.53 2.38 6.52
N LYS A 103 11.75 2.72 5.24
CA LYS A 103 11.51 1.82 4.10
C LYS A 103 12.34 0.53 4.24
N SER A 104 13.61 0.66 4.63
CA SER A 104 14.52 -0.48 4.82
C SER A 104 14.09 -1.41 5.97
N CYS A 105 13.44 -0.88 7.01
CA CYS A 105 12.92 -1.68 8.11
C CYS A 105 11.56 -2.30 7.81
N LEU A 106 10.64 -1.53 7.22
CA LEU A 106 9.24 -1.93 7.04
C LEU A 106 9.05 -2.87 5.85
N LEU A 107 9.71 -2.62 4.71
CA LEU A 107 9.54 -3.46 3.52
C LEU A 107 9.84 -4.94 3.79
N PRO A 108 10.95 -5.33 4.46
CA PRO A 108 11.21 -6.73 4.75
C PRO A 108 10.15 -7.38 5.65
N ILE A 109 9.63 -6.65 6.64
CA ILE A 109 8.57 -7.13 7.55
C ILE A 109 7.31 -7.46 6.75
N LEU A 110 6.94 -6.55 5.84
CA LEU A 110 5.75 -6.68 5.01
C LEU A 110 5.92 -7.80 3.97
N GLN A 111 7.11 -7.91 3.38
CA GLN A 111 7.46 -8.98 2.43
C GLN A 111 7.44 -10.36 3.10
N ALA A 112 8.05 -10.51 4.28
CA ALA A 112 8.04 -11.76 5.04
C ALA A 112 6.62 -12.16 5.49
N SER A 113 5.76 -11.15 5.68
CA SER A 113 4.35 -11.33 6.02
C SER A 113 3.45 -11.43 4.77
N SER A 114 4.02 -11.46 3.57
CA SER A 114 3.28 -11.54 2.31
C SER A 114 3.60 -12.82 1.56
N THR A 115 2.61 -13.37 0.85
CA THR A 115 2.84 -14.42 -0.14
C THR A 115 2.78 -13.81 -1.53
N SER A 116 3.78 -14.08 -2.37
CA SER A 116 3.71 -13.78 -3.81
C SER A 116 2.86 -14.80 -4.58
N LYS A 117 2.18 -15.72 -3.88
CA LYS A 117 1.40 -16.78 -4.50
C LYS A 117 0.04 -16.26 -4.91
N LEU A 118 -0.05 -15.82 -6.17
CA LEU A 118 -1.26 -15.88 -6.99
C LEU A 118 -0.84 -15.90 -8.48
N ASP A 119 0.12 -16.77 -8.79
CA ASP A 119 0.41 -17.26 -10.13
C ASP A 119 0.40 -18.80 -10.06
N SER A 120 -0.80 -19.38 -10.03
CA SER A 120 -1.09 -20.77 -10.39
C SER A 120 -2.53 -20.86 -10.86
#